data_AF-A0A965AWC8-F1
#
_entry.id   AF-A0A965AWC8-F1
#
_cell.length_a   1.000
_cell.length_b   1.000
_cell.length_c   1.000
_cell.angle_alpha   90.00
_cell.angle_beta   90.00
_cell.angle_gamma   90.00
#
_symmetry.space_group_name_H-M   'P 1'
#
loop_
_entity.id
_entity.type
_entity.pdbx_description
1 polymer ?
#
loop_
_entity_poly.entity_id
_entity_poly.type
_entity_poly.pdbx_seq_one_letter_code
_entity_poly.pdbx_strand_id
1 'polypeptide(L)'
;MSGYRLALLEAPAAALDEADTPAGSGVMSVDAAVTAAWADAGVAVEPAAARLRRLYAVQNTFLAGFQTLGTLGLMLGTIGLAAVAVQGVIERRGALAVLQAIGFTRRRLARLLWQEMMLQVLVGLGLGAGGGLLASLPFLTGGRLGIPWGWLAVSLGGTLLAATLAGCLAVLWITIPPRPIEQ
;
A
#
# COMPACT_ATOMS: atom_id res chain seq x y z
N MET A 1 5.22 -35.82 19.02
CA MET A 1 6.02 -34.57 19.07
C MET A 1 7.33 -34.85 18.36
N SER A 2 7.49 -34.37 17.12
CA SER A 2 8.68 -34.68 16.31
C SER A 2 9.83 -33.78 16.73
N GLY A 3 10.86 -34.37 17.36
CA GLY A 3 12.05 -33.69 17.84
C GLY A 3 13.07 -33.51 16.73
N TYR A 4 12.98 -32.42 15.98
CA TYR A 4 14.09 -32.00 15.14
C TYR A 4 15.17 -31.37 16.04
N ARG A 5 16.29 -32.09 16.23
CA ARG A 5 17.50 -31.53 16.85
C ARG A 5 18.33 -30.89 15.74
N LEU A 6 18.24 -29.57 15.65
CA LEU A 6 19.04 -28.76 14.73
C LEU A 6 20.29 -28.29 15.47
N ALA A 7 21.47 -28.59 14.93
CA ALA A 7 22.74 -28.06 15.40
C ALA A 7 23.28 -27.09 14.34
N LEU A 8 23.61 -25.87 14.75
CA LEU A 8 24.27 -24.89 13.88
C LEU A 8 25.77 -25.10 14.00
N LEU A 9 26.44 -25.23 12.85
CA LEU A 9 27.87 -25.35 12.74
C LEU A 9 28.40 -24.11 12.02
N GLU A 10 29.35 -23.43 12.64
CA GLU A 10 30.01 -22.27 12.05
C GLU A 10 31.14 -22.76 11.15
N ALA A 11 31.06 -22.42 9.86
CA ALA A 11 32.12 -22.70 8.91
C ALA A 11 33.12 -21.53 8.91
N PRO A 12 34.45 -21.80 8.84
CA PRO A 12 35.44 -20.74 8.76
C PRO A 12 35.20 -19.87 7.52
N ALA A 13 35.27 -18.54 7.68
CA ALA A 13 34.92 -17.56 6.64
C ALA A 13 35.65 -17.77 5.29
N ALA A 14 36.87 -18.33 5.32
CA ALA A 14 37.64 -18.68 4.13
C ALA A 14 36.94 -19.73 3.24
N ALA A 15 36.11 -20.61 3.80
CA ALA A 15 35.36 -21.61 3.06
C ALA A 15 34.03 -21.11 2.48
N LEU A 16 33.59 -19.92 2.89
CA LEU A 16 32.35 -19.30 2.40
C LEU A 16 32.57 -18.52 1.09
N ASP A 17 33.76 -17.95 0.90
CA ASP A 17 34.16 -17.29 -0.36
C ASP A 17 34.39 -18.31 -1.50
N GLU A 18 34.83 -19.52 -1.16
CA GLU A 18 35.12 -20.59 -2.13
C GLU A 18 33.85 -21.32 -2.62
N ALA A 19 32.71 -21.13 -1.93
CA ALA A 19 31.44 -21.79 -2.27
C ALA A 19 30.66 -21.12 -3.41
N ASP A 20 30.97 -19.86 -3.75
CA ASP A 20 30.35 -19.14 -4.87
C ASP A 20 31.20 -19.16 -6.16
N THR A 21 32.37 -19.82 -6.12
CA THR A 21 33.28 -19.93 -7.27
C THR A 21 33.18 -21.31 -7.92
N PRO A 22 32.84 -21.42 -9.22
CA PRO A 22 32.74 -22.72 -9.88
C PRO A 22 34.15 -23.28 -10.13
N ALA A 23 34.49 -24.30 -9.33
CA ALA A 23 35.58 -25.26 -9.49
C ALA A 23 37.03 -24.71 -9.45
N GLY A 24 37.80 -25.16 -8.44
CA GLY A 24 39.25 -25.27 -8.61
C GLY A 24 40.18 -25.18 -7.40
N SER A 25 40.02 -26.01 -6.35
CA SER A 25 41.15 -26.44 -5.50
C SER A 25 40.77 -27.68 -4.69
N GLY A 26 41.69 -28.64 -4.58
CA GLY A 26 41.50 -29.98 -3.99
C GLY A 26 41.27 -30.04 -2.47
N VAL A 27 40.44 -29.15 -1.92
CA VAL A 27 39.95 -29.21 -0.54
C VAL A 27 38.49 -29.66 -0.59
N MET A 28 38.13 -30.68 0.19
CA MET A 28 36.73 -31.11 0.32
C MET A 28 35.87 -29.91 0.73
N SER A 29 34.82 -29.59 -0.03
CA SER A 29 33.90 -28.50 0.35
C SER A 29 33.41 -28.75 1.78
N VAL A 30 33.31 -27.71 2.61
CA VAL A 30 32.97 -27.87 4.04
C VAL A 30 31.67 -28.64 4.24
N ASP A 31 30.72 -28.50 3.30
CA ASP A 31 29.49 -29.27 3.26
C ASP A 31 29.75 -30.79 3.07
N ALA A 32 30.60 -31.16 2.12
CA ALA A 32 31.00 -32.56 1.91
C ALA A 32 31.82 -33.13 3.08
N ALA A 33 32.65 -32.30 3.73
CA ALA A 33 33.42 -32.68 4.91
C ALA A 33 32.56 -32.95 6.14
N VAL A 34 31.59 -32.07 6.40
CA VAL A 34 30.64 -32.25 7.50
C VAL A 34 29.72 -33.44 7.21
N THR A 35 29.25 -33.58 5.97
CA THR A 35 28.40 -34.71 5.56
C THR A 35 29.13 -36.05 5.71
N ALA A 36 30.41 -36.13 5.30
CA ALA A 36 31.21 -37.34 5.44
C ALA A 36 31.50 -37.69 6.91
N ALA A 37 31.83 -36.68 7.73
CA ALA A 37 32.12 -36.89 9.14
C ALA A 37 30.90 -37.34 9.96
N TRP A 38 29.68 -37.05 9.48
CA TRP A 38 28.42 -37.37 10.15
C TRP A 38 27.58 -38.40 9.37
N ALA A 39 28.18 -39.07 8.38
CA ALA A 39 27.51 -40.06 7.53
C ALA A 39 26.92 -41.22 8.35
N ASP A 40 27.66 -41.70 9.36
CA ASP A 40 27.22 -42.78 10.27
C ASP A 40 26.02 -42.38 11.16
N ALA A 41 25.81 -41.08 11.36
CA ALA A 41 24.70 -40.55 12.15
C ALA A 41 23.44 -40.24 11.31
N GLY A 42 23.51 -40.38 9.98
CA GLY A 42 22.38 -40.14 9.07
C GLY A 42 21.89 -38.69 9.05
N VAL A 43 22.76 -37.72 9.35
CA VAL A 43 22.39 -36.30 9.47
C VAL A 43 22.36 -35.60 8.12
N ALA A 44 21.26 -34.90 7.83
CA ALA A 44 21.13 -34.06 6.65
C ALA A 44 21.78 -32.69 6.92
N VAL A 45 22.82 -32.37 6.16
CA VAL A 45 23.49 -31.06 6.18
C VAL A 45 22.84 -30.18 5.11
N GLU A 46 22.42 -28.98 5.47
CA GLU A 46 21.87 -27.99 4.53
C GLU A 46 22.54 -26.63 4.79
N PRO A 47 23.07 -25.95 3.78
CA PRO A 47 23.63 -24.62 3.95
C PRO A 47 22.59 -23.64 4.49
N ALA A 48 22.93 -22.90 5.55
CA ALA A 48 22.02 -21.92 6.16
C ALA A 48 21.51 -20.89 5.15
N ALA A 49 22.36 -20.47 4.19
CA ALA A 49 21.98 -19.57 3.10
C ALA A 49 20.95 -20.18 2.13
N ALA A 50 21.01 -21.49 1.86
CA ALA A 50 20.01 -22.18 1.05
C ALA A 50 18.66 -22.24 1.78
N ARG A 51 18.70 -22.56 3.09
CA ARG A 51 17.50 -22.58 3.93
C ARG A 51 16.85 -21.19 4.04
N LEU A 52 17.63 -20.14 4.29
CA LEU A 52 17.15 -18.76 4.36
C LEU A 52 16.54 -18.32 3.04
N ARG A 53 17.17 -18.59 1.88
CA ARG A 53 16.58 -18.29 0.56
C ARG A 53 15.22 -18.94 0.36
N ARG A 54 15.05 -20.21 0.77
CA ARG A 54 13.74 -20.90 0.69
C ARG A 54 12.70 -20.22 1.57
N LEU A 55 13.06 -19.83 2.80
CA LEU A 55 12.15 -19.11 3.70
C LEU A 55 11.78 -17.72 3.17
N TYR A 56 12.75 -16.98 2.60
CA TYR A 56 12.52 -15.68 1.98
C TYR A 56 11.63 -15.79 0.74
N ALA A 57 11.78 -16.83 -0.09
CA ALA A 57 10.92 -17.03 -1.25
C ALA A 57 9.44 -17.21 -0.85
N VAL A 58 9.18 -17.98 0.22
CA VAL A 58 7.85 -18.16 0.78
C VAL A 58 7.31 -16.83 1.32
N GLN A 59 8.10 -16.11 2.13
CA GLN A 59 7.70 -14.81 2.68
C GLN A 59 7.39 -13.79 1.57
N ASN A 60 8.22 -13.71 0.54
CA ASN A 60 8.02 -12.81 -0.60
C ASN A 60 6.72 -13.12 -1.34
N THR A 61 6.38 -14.40 -1.48
CA THR A 61 5.13 -14.83 -2.13
C THR A 61 3.91 -14.43 -1.29
N PHE A 62 3.95 -14.63 0.03
CA PHE A 62 2.90 -14.14 0.93
C PHE A 62 2.75 -12.61 0.87
N LEU A 63 3.87 -11.89 0.87
CA LEU A 63 3.86 -10.43 0.77
C LEU A 63 3.28 -9.95 -0.56
N ALA A 64 3.65 -10.60 -1.67
CA ALA A 64 3.08 -10.34 -2.99
C ALA A 64 1.57 -10.64 -3.05
N GLY A 65 1.12 -11.70 -2.35
CA GLY A 65 -0.31 -11.98 -2.19
C GLY A 65 -1.05 -10.86 -1.48
N PHE A 66 -0.53 -10.39 -0.35
CA PHE A 66 -1.10 -9.25 0.37
C PHE A 66 -1.06 -7.95 -0.44
N GLN A 67 0.02 -7.72 -1.19
CA GLN A 67 0.13 -6.57 -2.09
C GLN A 67 -0.98 -6.61 -3.16
N THR A 68 -1.24 -7.77 -3.75
CA THR A 68 -2.33 -7.94 -4.73
C THR A 68 -3.69 -7.65 -4.12
N LEU A 69 -3.96 -8.11 -2.89
CA LEU A 69 -5.19 -7.76 -2.19
C LEU A 69 -5.26 -6.26 -1.85
N GLY A 70 -4.14 -5.66 -1.48
CA GLY A 70 -4.02 -4.23 -1.23
C GLY A 70 -4.32 -3.39 -2.48
N THR A 71 -3.81 -3.78 -3.66
CA THR A 71 -4.10 -3.08 -4.91
C THR A 71 -5.57 -3.24 -5.32
N LEU A 72 -6.17 -4.41 -5.12
CA LEU A 72 -7.61 -4.62 -5.32
C LEU A 72 -8.44 -3.76 -4.37
N GLY A 73 -8.06 -3.66 -3.10
CA GLY A 73 -8.69 -2.78 -2.12
C GLY A 73 -8.62 -1.31 -2.55
N LEU A 74 -7.47 -0.88 -3.09
CA LEU A 74 -7.32 0.46 -3.64
C LEU A 74 -8.23 0.69 -4.85
N MET A 75 -8.29 -0.24 -5.81
CA MET A 75 -9.21 -0.13 -6.96
C MET A 75 -10.67 -0.08 -6.52
N LEU A 76 -11.06 -0.90 -5.54
CA LEU A 76 -12.43 -0.89 -5.04
C LEU A 76 -12.74 0.44 -4.32
N GLY A 77 -11.77 0.99 -3.59
CA GLY A 77 -11.89 2.30 -2.96
C GLY A 77 -12.07 3.44 -3.97
N THR A 78 -11.34 3.42 -5.10
CA THR A 78 -11.50 4.45 -6.14
C THR A 78 -12.85 4.36 -6.84
N ILE A 79 -13.35 3.15 -7.11
CA ILE A 79 -14.70 2.92 -7.67
C ILE A 79 -15.77 3.43 -6.70
N GLY A 80 -15.63 3.13 -5.41
CA GLY A 80 -16.54 3.62 -4.37
C GLY A 80 -16.58 5.15 -4.29
N LEU A 81 -15.41 5.80 -4.33
CA LEU A 81 -15.31 7.25 -4.35
C LEU A 81 -16.00 7.86 -5.59
N ALA A 82 -15.81 7.25 -6.77
CA ALA A 82 -16.45 7.69 -8.01
C ALA A 82 -17.98 7.56 -7.94
N ALA A 83 -18.49 6.45 -7.40
CA ALA A 83 -19.91 6.23 -7.21
C ALA A 83 -20.54 7.29 -6.29
N VAL A 84 -19.90 7.57 -5.14
CA VAL A 84 -20.37 8.59 -4.18
C VAL A 84 -20.33 9.99 -4.81
N ALA A 85 -19.30 10.31 -5.60
CA ALA A 85 -19.21 11.59 -6.29
C ALA A 85 -20.35 11.78 -7.31
N VAL A 86 -20.68 10.74 -8.09
CA VAL A 86 -21.80 10.77 -9.04
C VAL A 86 -23.13 10.95 -8.32
N GLN A 87 -23.36 10.19 -7.25
CA GLN A 87 -24.59 10.31 -6.45
C GLN A 87 -24.76 11.72 -5.89
N GLY A 88 -23.68 12.30 -5.33
CA GLY A 88 -23.72 13.66 -4.78
C GLY A 88 -24.05 14.73 -5.83
N VAL A 89 -23.63 14.56 -7.09
CA VAL A 89 -24.00 15.47 -8.18
C VAL A 89 -25.46 15.32 -8.56
N ILE A 90 -25.98 14.08 -8.64
CA ILE A 90 -27.38 13.82 -9.03
C ILE A 90 -28.34 14.39 -7.99
N GLU A 91 -28.11 14.13 -6.70
CA GLU A 91 -28.98 14.61 -5.61
C GLU A 91 -29.03 16.15 -5.51
N ARG A 92 -27.91 16.83 -5.81
CA ARG A 92 -27.80 18.29 -5.64
C ARG A 92 -28.21 19.13 -6.84
N ARG A 93 -28.42 18.53 -8.01
CA ARG A 93 -28.85 19.26 -9.23
C ARG A 93 -30.16 20.02 -9.03
N GLY A 94 -31.13 19.43 -8.32
CA GLY A 94 -32.41 20.06 -8.01
C GLY A 94 -32.26 21.27 -7.06
N ALA A 95 -31.48 21.11 -5.99
CA ALA A 95 -31.24 22.19 -5.02
C ALA A 95 -30.50 23.39 -5.65
N LEU A 96 -29.53 23.14 -6.53
CA LEU A 96 -28.77 24.19 -7.22
C LEU A 96 -29.63 25.00 -8.20
N ALA A 97 -30.58 24.35 -8.89
CA ALA A 97 -31.53 25.04 -9.76
C ALA A 97 -32.46 25.97 -8.97
N VAL A 98 -32.95 25.51 -7.81
CA VAL A 98 -33.80 26.31 -6.92
C VAL A 98 -33.04 27.48 -6.30
N LEU A 99 -31.82 27.27 -5.79
CA LEU A 99 -30.98 28.33 -5.23
C LEU A 99 -30.65 29.42 -6.27
N GLN A 100 -30.42 29.05 -7.53
CA GLN A 100 -30.24 30.03 -8.60
C GLN A 100 -31.52 30.81 -8.89
N ALA A 101 -32.69 30.16 -8.88
CA ALA A 101 -33.97 30.83 -9.08
C ALA A 101 -34.31 31.84 -7.97
N ILE A 102 -33.84 31.60 -6.73
CA ILE A 102 -34.03 32.50 -5.57
C ILE A 102 -32.97 33.63 -5.56
N GLY A 103 -32.03 33.66 -6.52
CA GLY A 103 -31.07 34.75 -6.69
C GLY A 103 -29.74 34.59 -5.96
N PHE A 104 -29.38 33.38 -5.51
CA PHE A 104 -28.04 33.17 -4.95
C PHE A 104 -26.94 33.37 -6.01
N THR A 105 -25.90 34.11 -5.62
CA THR A 105 -24.73 34.34 -6.46
C THR A 105 -23.91 33.07 -6.64
N ARG A 106 -23.41 32.83 -7.86
CA ARG A 106 -22.61 31.64 -8.24
C ARG A 106 -21.40 31.42 -7.31
N ARG A 107 -20.78 32.49 -6.82
CA ARG A 107 -19.65 32.43 -5.87
C ARG A 107 -20.04 31.82 -4.51
N ARG A 108 -21.28 32.00 -4.05
CA ARG A 108 -21.74 31.45 -2.76
C ARG A 108 -22.06 29.97 -2.90
N LEU A 109 -22.67 29.58 -4.02
CA LEU A 109 -22.90 28.17 -4.40
C LEU A 109 -21.59 27.40 -4.56
N ALA A 110 -20.62 27.98 -5.27
CA ALA A 110 -19.29 27.41 -5.46
C ALA A 110 -18.57 27.15 -4.12
N ARG A 111 -18.65 28.11 -3.19
CA ARG A 111 -18.03 27.98 -1.86
C ARG A 111 -18.67 26.87 -1.02
N LEU A 112 -19.99 26.76 -1.08
CA LEU A 112 -20.75 25.72 -0.38
C LEU A 112 -20.38 24.33 -0.91
N LEU A 113 -20.35 24.15 -2.24
CA LEU A 113 -19.95 22.88 -2.86
C LEU A 113 -18.51 22.50 -2.54
N TRP A 114 -17.61 23.48 -2.56
CA TRP A 114 -16.22 23.26 -2.20
C TRP A 114 -16.06 22.80 -0.75
N GLN A 115 -16.76 23.45 0.20
CA GLN A 115 -16.75 23.04 1.61
C GLN A 115 -17.28 21.63 1.81
N GLU A 116 -18.32 21.25 1.08
CA GLU A 116 -18.90 19.92 1.16
C GLU A 116 -17.97 18.83 0.65
N MET A 117 -17.35 19.06 -0.52
CA MET A 117 -16.34 18.16 -1.04
C MET A 117 -15.17 18.02 -0.07
N MET A 118 -14.72 19.13 0.52
CA MET A 118 -13.60 19.11 1.44
C MET A 118 -13.95 18.37 2.73
N LEU A 119 -15.18 18.51 3.24
CA LEU A 119 -15.67 17.76 4.38
C LEU A 119 -15.69 16.25 4.09
N GLN A 120 -16.23 15.84 2.94
CA GLN A 120 -16.28 14.44 2.52
C GLN A 120 -14.88 13.83 2.39
N VAL A 121 -13.95 14.58 1.80
CA VAL A 121 -12.54 14.17 1.65
C VAL A 121 -11.86 14.08 3.02
N LEU A 122 -12.05 15.07 3.90
CA LEU A 122 -11.47 15.07 5.25
C LEU A 122 -11.96 13.88 6.08
N VAL A 123 -13.26 13.59 6.04
CA VAL A 123 -13.84 12.44 6.75
C VAL A 123 -13.30 11.13 6.18
N GLY A 124 -13.28 10.98 4.85
CA GLY A 124 -12.75 9.77 4.21
C GLY A 124 -11.26 9.57 4.49
N LEU A 125 -10.46 10.63 4.40
CA LEU A 125 -9.03 10.61 4.69
C LEU A 125 -8.77 10.31 6.17
N GLY A 126 -9.55 10.91 7.08
CA GLY A 126 -9.44 10.68 8.52
C GLY A 126 -9.76 9.23 8.90
N LEU A 127 -10.85 8.67 8.35
CA LEU A 127 -11.21 7.26 8.57
C LEU A 127 -10.17 6.31 7.97
N GLY A 128 -9.68 6.58 6.75
CA GLY A 128 -8.65 5.77 6.10
C GLY A 128 -7.30 5.83 6.82
N ALA A 129 -6.85 7.02 7.19
CA ALA A 129 -5.63 7.22 7.96
C ALA A 129 -5.73 6.57 9.35
N GLY A 130 -6.88 6.73 10.03
CA GLY A 130 -7.13 6.09 11.32
C GLY A 130 -7.12 4.56 11.23
N GLY A 131 -7.78 3.99 10.22
CA GLY A 131 -7.74 2.55 9.95
C GLY A 131 -6.33 2.03 9.65
N GLY A 132 -5.57 2.76 8.82
CA GLY A 132 -4.18 2.42 8.52
C GLY A 132 -3.25 2.50 9.74
N LEU A 133 -3.40 3.54 10.57
CA LEU A 133 -2.68 3.70 11.83
C LEU A 133 -2.95 2.54 12.78
N LEU A 134 -4.21 2.19 12.98
CA LEU A 134 -4.60 1.04 13.82
C LEU A 134 -4.04 -0.28 13.31
N ALA A 135 -4.05 -0.51 11.99
CA ALA A 135 -3.45 -1.69 11.39
C ALA A 135 -1.92 -1.73 11.54
N SER A 136 -1.26 -0.57 11.50
CA SER A 136 0.19 -0.44 11.64
C SER A 136 0.70 -0.42 13.10
N LEU A 137 -0.19 -0.25 14.07
CA LEU A 137 0.12 -0.10 15.50
C LEU A 137 1.05 -1.19 16.07
N PRO A 138 0.81 -2.51 15.88
CA PRO A 138 1.67 -3.54 16.44
C PRO A 138 3.07 -3.56 15.81
N PHE A 139 3.22 -3.00 14.61
CA PHE A 139 4.50 -2.92 13.92
C PHE A 139 5.33 -1.71 14.36
N LEU A 140 4.67 -0.64 14.78
CA LEU A 140 5.28 0.57 15.34
C LEU A 140 5.85 0.33 16.74
N THR A 141 5.11 -0.38 17.59
CA THR A 141 5.56 -0.72 18.95
C THR A 141 6.74 -1.70 18.96
N GLY A 142 6.87 -2.51 17.90
CA GLY A 142 8.01 -3.42 17.71
C GLY A 142 9.30 -2.76 17.21
N GLY A 143 9.31 -1.46 16.90
CA GLY A 143 10.50 -0.70 16.49
C GLY A 143 11.11 -1.09 15.12
N ARG A 144 10.41 -1.92 14.33
CA ARG A 144 10.93 -2.50 13.07
C ARG A 144 10.62 -1.66 11.83
N LEU A 145 9.83 -0.59 11.94
CA LEU A 145 9.42 0.26 10.83
C LEU A 145 9.68 1.73 11.12
N GLY A 146 10.57 2.35 10.36
CA GLY A 146 10.61 3.80 10.23
C GLY A 146 9.40 4.24 9.40
N ILE A 147 8.50 5.04 9.98
CA ILE A 147 7.38 5.61 9.23
C ILE A 147 7.96 6.46 8.10
N PRO A 148 7.67 6.18 6.82
CA PRO A 148 8.13 7.00 5.72
C PRO A 148 7.26 8.26 5.64
N TRP A 149 7.50 9.20 6.56
CA TRP A 149 6.77 10.46 6.70
C TRP A 149 6.69 11.25 5.40
N GLY A 150 7.73 11.17 4.55
CA GLY A 150 7.73 11.80 3.22
C GLY A 150 6.65 11.25 2.29
N TRP A 151 6.48 9.93 2.23
CA TRP A 151 5.46 9.30 1.39
C TRP A 151 4.04 9.57 1.90
N LEU A 152 3.87 9.63 3.22
CA LEU A 152 2.63 10.06 3.87
C LEU A 152 2.29 11.51 3.54
N ALA A 153 3.25 12.43 3.66
CA ALA A 153 3.03 13.84 3.34
C ALA A 153 2.67 14.03 1.86
N VAL A 154 3.33 13.30 0.96
CA VAL A 154 3.04 13.35 -0.48
C VAL A 154 1.66 12.78 -0.81
N SER A 155 1.24 11.67 -0.20
CA SER A 155 -0.08 11.08 -0.46
C SER A 155 -1.22 11.92 0.11
N LEU A 156 -1.09 12.43 1.34
CA LEU A 156 -2.05 13.37 1.92
C LEU A 156 -2.12 14.68 1.12
N GLY A 157 -0.96 15.27 0.82
CA GLY A 157 -0.87 16.51 0.05
C GLY A 157 -1.44 16.36 -1.35
N GLY A 158 -1.11 15.25 -2.03
CA GLY A 158 -1.64 14.92 -3.36
C GLY A 158 -3.16 14.74 -3.37
N THR A 159 -3.72 14.08 -2.35
CA THR A 159 -5.17 13.91 -2.22
C THR A 159 -5.88 15.24 -1.99
N LEU A 160 -5.33 16.12 -1.15
CA LEU A 160 -5.86 17.47 -0.92
C LEU A 160 -5.81 18.34 -2.19
N LEU A 161 -4.70 18.27 -2.93
CA LEU A 161 -4.53 18.97 -4.20
C LEU A 161 -5.55 18.48 -5.22
N ALA A 162 -5.71 17.16 -5.37
CA ALA A 162 -6.69 16.57 -6.27
C ALA A 162 -8.12 16.97 -5.91
N ALA A 163 -8.48 16.95 -4.62
CA ALA A 163 -9.80 17.39 -4.14
C ALA A 163 -10.05 18.88 -4.43
N THR A 164 -9.03 19.73 -4.22
CA THR A 164 -9.13 21.16 -4.51
C THR A 164 -9.29 21.43 -6.00
N LEU A 165 -8.52 20.72 -6.84
CA LEU A 165 -8.62 20.79 -8.30
C LEU A 165 -9.99 20.30 -8.79
N ALA A 166 -10.51 19.20 -8.25
CA ALA A 166 -11.84 18.69 -8.56
C ALA A 166 -12.94 19.70 -8.15
N GLY A 167 -12.81 20.33 -6.98
CA GLY A 167 -13.69 21.41 -6.55
C GLY A 167 -13.63 22.62 -7.49
N CYS A 168 -12.43 23.03 -7.91
CA CYS A 168 -12.25 24.10 -8.91
C CYS A 168 -12.87 23.73 -10.26
N LEU A 169 -12.67 22.49 -10.73
CA LEU A 169 -13.28 21.99 -11.97
C LEU A 169 -14.80 21.98 -11.85
N ALA A 170 -15.38 21.49 -10.75
CA ALA A 170 -16.83 21.51 -10.55
C ALA A 170 -17.41 22.95 -10.62
N VAL A 171 -16.67 23.94 -10.10
CA VAL A 171 -17.02 25.37 -10.21
C VAL A 171 -16.94 25.86 -11.66
N LEU A 172 -15.95 25.41 -12.43
CA LEU A 172 -15.79 25.73 -13.85
C LEU A 172 -16.84 25.04 -14.74
N TRP A 173 -17.23 23.80 -14.42
CA TRP A 173 -18.25 23.03 -15.13
C TRP A 173 -19.67 23.56 -14.92
N ILE A 174 -19.90 24.35 -13.87
CA ILE A 174 -21.18 25.07 -13.68
C ILE A 174 -21.39 26.20 -14.71
N THR A 175 -20.36 26.48 -15.52
CA THR A 175 -20.40 27.47 -16.59
C THR A 175 -20.95 26.84 -17.90
N ILE A 176 -22.29 26.81 -18.03
CA ILE A 176 -23.10 26.99 -19.29
C ILE A 176 -23.43 25.69 -20.10
N PRO A 177 -24.69 25.44 -20.59
CA PRO A 177 -25.45 26.26 -21.56
C PRO A 177 -26.56 27.16 -20.99
N PRO A 178 -26.83 28.33 -21.62
CA PRO A 178 -28.09 29.04 -21.40
C PRO A 178 -29.21 28.24 -22.06
N ARG A 179 -30.35 28.08 -21.39
CA ARG A 179 -31.54 27.59 -22.08
C ARG A 179 -32.03 28.72 -23.01
N PRO A 180 -32.13 28.50 -24.33
CA PRO A 180 -32.89 29.39 -25.18
C PRO A 180 -34.32 29.43 -24.66
N ILE A 181 -34.81 30.66 -24.48
CA ILE A 181 -36.21 30.96 -24.26
C ILE A 181 -36.87 30.70 -25.61
N GLU A 182 -37.51 29.54 -25.78
CA GLU A 182 -38.49 29.38 -26.85
C GLU A 182 -39.83 29.92 -26.34
N GLN A 183 -40.36 30.82 -27.17
CA GLN A 183 -41.62 31.56 -27.03
C GLN A 183 -42.82 30.67 -27.32
#